data_AF-A0A4D9D3A7-F1
#
_entry.id   AF-A0A4D9D3A7-F1
#
_cell.length_a   1.000
_cell.length_b   1.000
_cell.length_c   1.000
_cell.angle_alpha   90.00
_cell.angle_beta   90.00
_cell.angle_gamma   90.00
#
_symmetry.space_group_name_H-M   'P 1'
#
loop_
_entity.id
_entity.type
_entity.pdbx_description
1 polymer ?
#
loop_
_entity_poly.entity_id
_entity_poly.type
_entity_poly.pdbx_seq_one_letter_code
_entity_poly.pdbx_strand_id
1 'polypeptide(L)'
;MPYAPSSAGLPTQLPVSPSRPHSRPPHSRTLSKESVNDATVLYTAVKSLYDLTGDVKAVFGKHYVPETASFIDPLVTITHDTKACVGQFRALRGLFSRAEIKTRSVTRGGNHLVIDWQIKYFPRGLPSLCAFFLHTITILTLETESEAPETSTDSMRISRHVDHWSLHELLSSVPVLSFFYSTLWRPIFGKSSSFLTNAVCDYFEGRSGRCEDEREGTSRGADFFGGGGGWGGDEGGGEALRGPVGPKVSSKEALAE
;
A
#
# COMPACT_ATOMS: atom_id res chain seq x y z
N MET A 1 -42.37 -9.19 -76.88
CA MET A 1 -41.84 -8.08 -77.70
C MET A 1 -42.91 -7.00 -77.75
N PRO A 2 -42.63 -5.69 -77.58
CA PRO A 2 -41.36 -4.95 -77.38
C PRO A 2 -41.29 -4.20 -76.01
N TYR A 3 -40.13 -3.98 -75.34
CA TYR A 3 -39.02 -3.01 -75.54
C TYR A 3 -39.48 -1.53 -75.63
N ALA A 4 -38.98 -0.50 -74.93
CA ALA A 4 -37.78 -0.19 -74.10
C ALA A 4 -38.05 1.21 -73.41
N PRO A 5 -37.08 2.09 -73.04
CA PRO A 5 -35.99 2.04 -72.05
C PRO A 5 -35.89 3.28 -71.09
N SER A 6 -35.06 3.13 -70.04
CA SER A 6 -34.01 4.04 -69.48
C SER A 6 -34.23 5.55 -69.23
N SER A 7 -34.01 5.99 -67.97
CA SER A 7 -33.12 7.12 -67.55
C SER A 7 -33.22 7.32 -66.03
N ALA A 8 -32.17 7.12 -65.23
CA ALA A 8 -31.08 8.05 -64.87
C ALA A 8 -31.48 9.25 -63.96
N GLY A 9 -30.84 9.34 -62.79
CA GLY A 9 -30.89 10.46 -61.83
C GLY A 9 -31.20 9.95 -60.42
N LEU A 10 -30.49 10.22 -59.32
CA LEU A 10 -29.38 11.09 -58.96
C LEU A 10 -28.76 10.49 -57.66
N PRO A 11 -27.46 10.67 -57.37
CA PRO A 11 -26.91 10.32 -56.06
C PRO A 11 -27.28 11.38 -55.01
N THR A 12 -27.97 10.94 -53.95
CA THR A 12 -28.24 11.72 -52.74
C THR A 12 -26.93 12.14 -52.08
N GLN A 13 -26.58 13.43 -52.18
CA GLN A 13 -25.50 14.00 -51.38
C GLN A 13 -25.94 14.07 -49.92
N LEU A 14 -25.14 13.47 -49.04
CA LEU A 14 -25.26 13.60 -47.60
C LEU A 14 -24.96 15.06 -47.20
N PRO A 15 -25.74 15.67 -46.29
CA PRO A 15 -25.41 16.99 -45.77
C PRO A 15 -24.14 16.92 -44.94
N VAL A 16 -23.10 17.61 -45.41
CA VAL A 16 -21.88 17.91 -44.66
C VAL A 16 -22.26 18.76 -43.46
N SER A 17 -22.12 18.18 -42.28
CA SER A 17 -22.36 18.84 -41.00
C SER A 17 -21.33 19.97 -40.81
N PRO A 18 -21.76 21.21 -40.50
CA PRO A 18 -20.85 22.33 -40.35
C PRO A 18 -19.91 22.13 -39.18
N SER A 19 -18.64 22.35 -39.46
CA SER A 19 -17.48 22.39 -38.59
C SER A 19 -17.80 23.02 -37.23
N ARG A 20 -17.75 22.20 -36.18
CA ARG A 20 -17.85 22.64 -34.79
C ARG A 20 -16.70 23.64 -34.51
N PRO A 21 -16.97 24.89 -34.13
CA PRO A 21 -15.91 25.83 -33.80
C PRO A 21 -15.12 25.32 -32.59
N HIS A 22 -13.80 25.42 -32.72
CA HIS A 22 -12.78 25.07 -31.75
C HIS A 22 -13.25 25.21 -30.30
N SER A 23 -13.31 24.08 -29.61
CA SER A 23 -13.34 24.02 -28.16
C SER A 23 -12.15 24.80 -27.63
N ARG A 24 -12.48 25.99 -27.11
CA ARG A 24 -11.64 26.89 -26.33
C ARG A 24 -10.80 26.06 -25.34
N PRO A 25 -9.48 26.27 -25.25
CA PRO A 25 -8.69 25.60 -24.21
C PRO A 25 -9.26 26.00 -22.84
N PRO A 26 -9.24 25.09 -21.85
CA PRO A 26 -9.68 25.42 -20.51
C PRO A 26 -8.86 26.60 -20.02
N HIS A 27 -9.55 27.68 -19.64
CA HIS A 27 -8.93 28.85 -19.02
C HIS A 27 -8.06 28.37 -17.87
N SER A 28 -6.74 28.43 -18.06
CA SER A 28 -5.76 28.41 -16.99
C SER A 28 -6.05 29.63 -16.13
N ARG A 29 -6.95 29.44 -15.17
CA ARG A 29 -7.33 30.43 -14.17
C ARG A 29 -6.06 30.81 -13.43
N THR A 30 -5.54 31.99 -13.75
CA THR A 30 -4.43 32.63 -13.04
C THR A 30 -4.79 32.63 -11.56
N LEU A 31 -4.10 31.78 -10.78
CA LEU A 31 -4.21 31.77 -9.33
C LEU A 31 -3.84 33.16 -8.83
N SER A 32 -4.74 33.82 -8.09
CA SER A 32 -4.42 35.09 -7.45
C SER A 32 -3.27 34.85 -6.46
N LYS A 33 -2.34 35.79 -6.37
CA LYS A 33 -1.14 35.72 -5.50
C LYS A 33 -1.49 35.42 -4.03
N GLU A 34 -2.67 35.84 -3.60
CA GLU A 34 -3.27 35.60 -2.28
C GLU A 34 -3.65 34.12 -2.07
N SER A 35 -4.31 33.50 -3.05
CA SER A 35 -4.68 32.07 -2.99
C SER A 35 -3.49 31.11 -2.91
N VAL A 36 -2.33 31.52 -3.44
CA VAL A 36 -1.07 30.76 -3.39
C VAL A 36 -0.44 30.84 -2.00
N ASN A 37 -0.56 31.98 -1.33
CA ASN A 37 -0.05 32.17 0.01
C ASN A 37 -0.83 31.30 1.01
N ASP A 38 -2.16 31.28 0.91
CA ASP A 38 -3.02 30.47 1.78
C ASP A 38 -2.77 28.96 1.60
N ALA A 39 -2.59 28.51 0.35
CA ALA A 39 -2.26 27.12 0.06
C ALA A 39 -0.94 26.69 0.71
N THR A 40 0.06 27.58 0.68
CA THR A 40 1.38 27.33 1.28
C THR A 40 1.31 27.27 2.80
N VAL A 41 0.53 28.17 3.41
CA VAL A 41 0.28 28.18 4.86
C VAL A 41 -0.40 26.89 5.30
N LEU A 42 -1.49 26.50 4.63
CA LEU A 42 -2.22 25.27 4.94
C LEU A 42 -1.38 24.02 4.71
N TYR A 43 -0.64 23.96 3.60
CA TYR A 43 0.32 22.89 3.33
C TYR A 43 1.36 22.75 4.45
N THR A 44 1.94 23.85 4.89
CA THR A 44 2.98 23.84 5.94
C THR A 44 2.39 23.37 7.28
N ALA A 45 1.19 23.83 7.61
CA ALA A 45 0.47 23.43 8.80
C ALA A 45 0.16 21.92 8.78
N VAL A 46 -0.38 21.39 7.67
CA VAL A 46 -0.68 19.97 7.52
C VAL A 46 0.58 19.12 7.50
N LYS A 47 1.65 19.56 6.82
CA LYS A 47 2.96 18.88 6.88
C LYS A 47 3.44 18.71 8.32
N SER A 48 3.27 19.74 9.15
CA SER A 48 3.72 19.71 10.55
C SER A 48 3.00 18.66 11.41
N LEU A 49 1.79 18.24 11.02
CA LEU A 49 1.05 17.15 11.68
C LEU A 49 1.76 15.80 11.47
N TYR A 50 2.30 15.56 10.28
CA TYR A 50 3.01 14.33 9.95
C TYR A 50 4.49 14.34 10.35
N ASP A 51 5.09 15.52 10.51
CA ASP A 51 6.52 15.70 10.84
C ASP A 51 6.83 15.36 12.32
N LEU A 52 5.81 15.01 13.10
CA LEU A 52 5.90 14.64 14.52
C LEU A 52 6.51 15.70 15.44
N THR A 53 6.76 16.93 14.97
CA THR A 53 7.38 18.03 15.72
C THR A 53 6.39 19.15 16.07
N GLY A 54 5.35 19.38 15.27
CA GLY A 54 4.40 20.47 15.47
C GLY A 54 3.44 20.31 16.65
N ASP A 55 2.88 21.43 17.15
CA ASP A 55 1.76 21.38 18.10
C ASP A 55 0.46 21.07 17.37
N VAL A 56 0.04 19.82 17.44
CA VAL A 56 -1.20 19.31 16.81
C VAL A 56 -2.40 20.14 17.25
N LYS A 57 -2.52 20.51 18.53
CA LYS A 57 -3.69 21.23 19.02
C LYS A 57 -3.74 22.65 18.44
N ALA A 58 -2.60 23.33 18.36
CA ALA A 58 -2.52 24.66 17.78
C ALA A 58 -2.83 24.64 16.27
N VAL A 59 -2.35 23.63 15.53
CA VAL A 59 -2.64 23.47 14.10
C VAL A 59 -4.14 23.29 13.86
N PHE A 60 -4.79 22.40 14.61
CA PHE A 60 -6.23 22.19 14.50
C PHE A 60 -7.04 23.42 14.92
N GLY A 61 -6.64 24.11 15.99
CA GLY A 61 -7.33 25.33 16.43
C GLY A 61 -7.24 26.50 15.45
N LYS A 62 -6.17 26.59 14.66
CA LYS A 62 -5.94 27.69 13.71
C LYS A 62 -6.43 27.41 12.30
N HIS A 63 -6.29 26.16 11.83
CA HIS A 63 -6.43 25.82 10.41
C HIS A 63 -7.61 24.92 10.09
N TYR A 64 -8.29 24.34 11.08
CA TYR A 64 -9.44 23.47 10.87
C TYR A 64 -10.71 24.13 11.37
N VAL A 65 -11.84 23.82 10.73
CA VAL A 65 -13.14 24.33 11.18
C VAL A 65 -13.48 23.66 12.53
N PRO A 66 -13.74 24.44 13.59
CA PRO A 66 -14.07 23.88 14.89
C PRO A 66 -15.37 23.08 14.81
N GLU A 67 -15.42 21.95 15.51
CA GLU A 67 -16.61 21.08 15.69
C GLU A 67 -17.13 20.37 14.44
N THR A 68 -16.86 20.87 13.24
CA THR A 68 -17.35 20.25 11.98
C THR A 68 -16.27 19.51 11.21
N ALA A 69 -14.99 19.72 11.53
CA ALA A 69 -13.87 19.07 10.86
C ALA A 69 -13.99 17.54 10.86
N SER A 70 -13.75 16.94 9.69
CA SER A 70 -13.71 15.49 9.49
C SER A 70 -12.34 15.04 9.01
N PHE A 71 -11.92 13.87 9.48
CA PHE A 71 -10.69 13.21 9.08
C PHE A 71 -11.01 11.77 8.63
N ILE A 72 -10.51 11.40 7.46
CA ILE A 72 -10.77 10.09 6.86
C ILE A 72 -9.44 9.54 6.38
N ASP A 73 -9.09 8.36 6.87
CA ASP A 73 -8.02 7.52 6.36
C ASP A 73 -8.54 6.09 6.13
N PRO A 74 -7.82 5.22 5.41
CA PRO A 74 -8.22 3.84 5.13
C PRO A 74 -8.49 2.94 6.36
N LEU A 75 -7.96 3.30 7.54
CA LEU A 75 -8.11 2.60 8.81
C LEU A 75 -9.06 3.31 9.79
N VAL A 76 -9.22 4.62 9.68
CA VAL A 76 -9.87 5.47 10.67
C VAL A 76 -10.75 6.50 9.96
N THR A 77 -12.00 6.56 10.37
CA THR A 77 -12.93 7.61 9.94
C THR A 77 -13.44 8.35 11.17
N ILE A 78 -13.22 9.66 11.20
CA ILE A 78 -13.64 10.56 12.27
C ILE A 78 -14.48 11.67 11.64
N THR A 79 -15.72 11.79 12.08
CA THR A 79 -16.67 12.78 11.57
C THR A 79 -17.07 13.73 12.68
N HIS A 80 -16.96 15.04 12.41
CA HIS A 80 -17.43 16.10 13.31
C HIS A 80 -16.87 16.02 14.75
N ASP A 81 -15.60 15.61 14.87
CA ASP A 81 -14.91 15.58 16.17
C ASP A 81 -13.44 15.97 16.02
N THR A 82 -13.18 17.27 16.17
CA THR A 82 -11.84 17.83 16.16
C THR A 82 -10.96 17.25 17.27
N LYS A 83 -11.52 16.85 18.43
CA LYS A 83 -10.73 16.30 19.54
C LYS A 83 -10.24 14.90 19.19
N ALA A 84 -11.08 14.06 18.60
CA ALA A 84 -10.68 12.75 18.09
C ALA A 84 -9.63 12.88 16.98
N CYS A 85 -9.79 13.83 16.05
CA CYS A 85 -8.78 14.12 15.04
C CYS A 85 -7.41 14.48 15.67
N VAL A 86 -7.40 15.38 16.66
CA VAL A 86 -6.18 15.72 17.41
C VAL A 86 -5.60 14.47 18.10
N GLY A 87 -6.45 13.62 18.67
CA GLY A 87 -6.05 12.36 19.27
C GLY A 87 -5.31 11.43 18.31
N GLN A 88 -5.82 11.27 17.09
CA GLN A 88 -5.21 10.44 16.04
C GLN A 88 -3.79 10.90 15.69
N PHE A 89 -3.60 12.20 15.42
CA PHE A 89 -2.25 12.74 15.13
C PHE A 89 -1.32 12.71 16.34
N ARG A 90 -1.84 12.76 17.57
CA ARG A 90 -1.03 12.53 18.78
C ARG A 90 -0.63 11.06 18.93
N ALA A 91 -1.51 10.12 18.61
CA ALA A 91 -1.20 8.70 18.61
C ALA A 91 -0.07 8.37 17.62
N LEU A 92 -0.07 9.01 16.45
CA LEU A 92 1.00 8.90 15.46
C LEU A 92 2.38 9.23 16.04
N ARG A 93 2.48 10.28 16.89
CA ARG A 93 3.71 10.65 17.59
C ARG A 93 4.14 9.65 18.66
N GLY A 94 3.19 8.89 19.23
CA GLY A 94 3.49 7.79 20.14
C GLY A 94 4.07 6.57 19.42
N LEU A 95 3.56 6.29 18.22
CA LEU A 95 3.93 5.12 17.42
C LEU A 95 5.27 5.28 16.69
N PHE A 96 5.61 6.50 16.28
CA PHE A 96 6.79 6.76 15.45
C PHE A 96 7.81 7.66 16.16
N SER A 97 9.09 7.31 16.07
CA SER A 97 10.19 8.09 16.65
C SER A 97 10.64 9.22 15.71
N ARG A 98 10.49 9.02 14.41
CA ARG A 98 10.90 9.95 13.35
C ARG A 98 10.02 9.74 12.12
N ALA A 99 9.81 10.81 11.37
CA ALA A 99 9.23 10.79 10.04
C ALA A 99 10.15 11.58 9.08
N GLU A 100 10.27 11.13 7.83
CA GLU A 100 10.89 11.90 6.75
C GLU A 100 9.85 12.10 5.66
N ILE A 101 9.51 13.36 5.38
CA ILE A 101 8.45 13.70 4.44
C ILE A 101 9.06 14.28 3.18
N LYS A 102 8.75 13.67 2.04
CA LYS A 102 9.08 14.18 0.71
C LYS A 102 7.80 14.52 -0.04
N THR A 103 7.60 15.80 -0.33
CA THR A 103 6.46 16.27 -1.10
C THR A 103 6.75 16.12 -2.59
N ARG A 104 5.86 15.43 -3.31
CA ARG A 104 5.96 15.23 -4.76
C ARG A 104 5.25 16.33 -5.53
N SER A 105 4.04 16.69 -5.10
CA SER A 105 3.27 17.78 -5.69
C SER A 105 2.29 18.39 -4.69
N VAL A 106 1.96 19.66 -4.92
CA VAL A 106 0.91 20.39 -4.21
C VAL A 106 0.07 21.07 -5.27
N THR A 107 -1.20 20.68 -5.37
CA THR A 107 -2.12 21.19 -6.39
C THR A 107 -3.35 21.76 -5.73
N ARG A 108 -3.65 23.02 -6.01
CA ARG A 108 -4.88 23.67 -5.56
C ARG A 108 -5.88 23.74 -6.70
N GLY A 109 -7.09 23.23 -6.48
CA GLY A 109 -8.20 23.28 -7.43
C GLY A 109 -9.49 23.72 -6.74
N GLY A 110 -9.91 24.98 -6.97
CA GLY A 110 -11.09 25.54 -6.31
C GLY A 110 -10.97 25.54 -4.78
N ASN A 111 -11.88 24.82 -4.13
CA ASN A 111 -11.93 24.64 -2.67
C ASN A 111 -11.21 23.36 -2.22
N HIS A 112 -10.43 22.73 -3.10
CA HIS A 112 -9.66 21.55 -2.75
C HIS A 112 -8.16 21.84 -2.84
N LEU A 113 -7.42 21.36 -1.85
CA LEU A 113 -5.97 21.30 -1.85
C LEU A 113 -5.55 19.83 -1.83
N VAL A 114 -4.92 19.39 -2.91
CA VAL A 114 -4.44 18.01 -3.08
C VAL A 114 -2.93 18.01 -2.90
N ILE A 115 -2.45 17.14 -2.03
CA ILE A 115 -1.03 17.03 -1.71
C ILE A 115 -0.59 15.58 -1.89
N ASP A 116 0.47 15.39 -2.65
CA ASP A 116 1.09 14.08 -2.88
C ASP A 116 2.38 13.99 -2.06
N TRP A 117 2.41 13.07 -1.10
CA TRP A 117 3.49 12.88 -0.16
C TRP A 117 4.07 11.47 -0.25
N GLN A 118 5.39 11.38 -0.10
CA GLN A 118 6.07 10.15 0.23
C GLN A 118 6.67 10.29 1.63
N ILE A 119 6.11 9.56 2.59
CA ILE A 119 6.48 9.64 4.00
C ILE A 119 7.22 8.37 4.39
N LYS A 120 8.40 8.51 4.98
CA LYS A 120 9.13 7.39 5.58
C LYS A 120 8.97 7.44 7.09
N TYR A 121 8.39 6.41 7.67
CA TYR A 121 8.18 6.32 9.11
C TYR A 121 9.20 5.40 9.77
N PHE A 122 9.62 5.78 10.97
CA PHE A 122 10.50 5.00 11.82
C PHE A 122 9.73 4.59 13.08
N PRO A 123 9.28 3.33 13.19
CA PRO A 123 8.53 2.88 14.36
C PRO A 123 9.36 3.03 15.64
N ARG A 124 8.72 3.50 16.70
CA ARG A 124 9.36 3.71 17.99
C ARG A 124 9.63 2.36 18.66
N GLY A 125 10.85 2.18 19.16
CA GLY A 125 11.26 0.93 19.81
C GLY A 125 11.69 -0.20 18.85
N LEU A 126 11.68 0.05 17.53
CA LEU A 126 12.20 -0.90 16.54
C LEU A 126 13.49 -0.37 15.88
N PRO A 127 14.36 -1.26 15.38
CA PRO A 127 15.54 -0.85 14.62
C PRO A 127 15.16 -0.09 13.33
N SER A 128 16.06 0.77 12.85
CA SER A 128 15.82 1.61 11.65
C SER A 128 15.56 0.83 10.36
N LEU A 129 15.98 -0.44 10.30
CA LEU A 129 15.68 -1.35 9.19
C LEU A 129 14.18 -1.72 9.09
N CYS A 130 13.41 -1.52 10.16
CA CYS A 130 11.95 -1.68 10.16
C CYS A 130 11.23 -0.42 9.67
N ALA A 131 11.97 0.60 9.22
CA ALA A 131 11.38 1.76 8.59
C ALA A 131 10.61 1.36 7.33
N PHE A 132 9.54 2.07 7.06
CA PHE A 132 8.66 1.80 5.94
C PHE A 132 8.30 3.07 5.20
N PHE A 133 7.90 2.91 3.94
CA PHE A 133 7.51 4.01 3.08
C PHE A 133 6.00 3.98 2.87
N LEU A 134 5.38 5.12 3.04
CA LEU A 134 3.97 5.34 2.79
C LEU A 134 3.85 6.37 1.67
N HIS A 135 3.18 5.98 0.58
CA HIS A 135 2.74 6.92 -0.43
C HIS A 135 1.31 7.34 -0.06
N THR A 136 1.12 8.64 0.19
CA THR A 136 -0.16 9.19 0.60
C THR A 136 -0.55 10.33 -0.32
N ILE A 137 -1.79 10.30 -0.80
CA ILE A 137 -2.45 11.43 -1.45
C ILE A 137 -3.45 12.01 -0.45
N THR A 138 -3.20 13.22 0.00
CA THR A 138 -4.07 13.95 0.91
C THR A 138 -4.95 14.92 0.14
N ILE A 139 -6.25 14.90 0.38
CA ILE A 139 -7.23 15.83 -0.18
C ILE A 139 -7.85 16.61 0.97
N LEU A 140 -7.64 17.92 0.94
CA LEU A 140 -8.20 18.86 1.90
C LEU A 140 -9.34 19.63 1.23
N THR A 141 -10.52 19.60 1.82
CA THR A 141 -11.63 20.47 1.44
C THR A 141 -11.62 21.70 2.33
N LEU A 142 -11.65 22.85 1.68
CA LEU A 142 -11.52 24.16 2.28
C LEU A 142 -12.89 24.84 2.31
N GLU A 143 -13.19 25.45 3.43
CA GLU A 143 -14.35 26.31 3.61
C GLU A 143 -13.87 27.72 3.95
N THR A 144 -14.51 28.70 3.34
CA THR A 144 -14.30 30.11 3.69
C THR A 144 -15.22 30.41 4.85
N GLU A 145 -14.63 30.63 6.03
CA GLU A 145 -15.38 31.13 7.17
C GLU A 145 -15.45 32.65 7.04
N SER A 146 -16.59 33.16 6.60
CA SER A 146 -16.89 34.59 6.62
C SER A 146 -17.31 34.95 8.04
N GLU A 147 -16.33 35.21 8.91
CA GLU A 147 -16.63 35.84 10.19
C GLU A 147 -17.17 37.26 9.93
N ALA A 148 -18.22 37.63 10.67
CA ALA A 148 -18.94 38.90 10.58
C ALA A 148 -18.03 40.15 10.75
N PRO A 149 -18.51 41.37 10.42
CA PRO A 149 -17.80 42.37 9.63
C PRO A 149 -16.80 43.29 10.38
N GLU A 150 -16.17 42.87 11.48
CA GLU A 150 -15.27 43.80 12.22
C GLU A 150 -13.77 43.52 12.10
N THR A 151 -13.36 42.34 11.60
CA THR A 151 -11.95 42.07 11.26
C THR A 151 -11.86 41.14 10.05
N SER A 152 -11.97 41.73 8.86
CA SER A 152 -11.96 41.07 7.55
C SER A 152 -10.64 40.35 7.25
N THR A 153 -10.48 39.14 7.78
CA THR A 153 -9.48 38.18 7.29
C THR A 153 -10.23 36.93 6.90
N ASP A 154 -10.66 36.84 5.64
CA ASP A 154 -11.28 35.66 5.05
C ASP A 154 -10.25 34.52 5.04
N SER A 155 -10.06 33.86 6.18
CA SER A 155 -9.11 32.75 6.30
C SER A 155 -9.78 31.46 5.87
N MET A 156 -9.19 30.78 4.89
CA MET A 156 -9.64 29.45 4.50
C MET A 156 -9.29 28.43 5.58
N ARG A 157 -10.29 27.68 6.03
CA ARG A 157 -10.12 26.60 7.02
C ARG A 157 -10.45 25.25 6.42
N ILE A 158 -9.85 24.20 6.96
CA ILE A 158 -10.03 22.83 6.51
C ILE A 158 -11.26 22.23 7.19
N SER A 159 -12.29 21.87 6.40
CA SER A 159 -13.47 21.19 6.91
C SER A 159 -13.39 19.67 6.75
N ARG A 160 -12.67 19.19 5.73
CA ARG A 160 -12.49 17.76 5.49
C ARG A 160 -11.08 17.44 5.06
N HIS A 161 -10.49 16.46 5.73
CA HIS A 161 -9.16 15.94 5.48
C HIS A 161 -9.28 14.46 5.12
N VAL A 162 -8.95 14.09 3.89
CA VAL A 162 -9.01 12.71 3.40
C VAL A 162 -7.62 12.27 2.98
N ASP A 163 -7.13 11.18 3.56
CA ASP A 163 -5.90 10.51 3.16
C ASP A 163 -6.22 9.25 2.36
N HIS A 164 -5.55 9.13 1.22
CA HIS A 164 -5.54 7.92 0.40
C HIS A 164 -4.15 7.31 0.41
N TRP A 165 -4.04 6.10 0.95
CA TRP A 165 -2.84 5.28 0.88
C TRP A 165 -3.22 3.80 0.82
N SER A 166 -2.31 2.95 0.35
CA SER A 166 -2.55 1.51 0.17
C SER A 166 -1.85 0.69 1.25
N LEU A 167 -2.61 -0.14 1.97
CA LEU A 167 -2.06 -1.08 2.95
C LEU A 167 -1.13 -2.10 2.29
N HIS A 168 -1.43 -2.50 1.05
CA HIS A 168 -0.56 -3.38 0.29
C HIS A 168 0.82 -2.74 0.05
N GLU A 169 0.84 -1.48 -0.38
CA GLU A 169 2.10 -0.75 -0.59
C GLU A 169 2.88 -0.59 0.72
N LEU A 170 2.18 -0.25 1.80
CA LEU A 170 2.76 -0.15 3.14
C LEU A 170 3.46 -1.46 3.55
N LEU A 171 2.76 -2.60 3.47
CA LEU A 171 3.32 -3.91 3.85
C LEU A 171 4.48 -4.33 2.94
N SER A 172 4.38 -4.06 1.64
CA SER A 172 5.44 -4.36 0.68
C SER A 172 6.71 -3.55 0.92
N SER A 173 6.58 -2.38 1.56
CA SER A 173 7.71 -1.46 1.81
C SER A 173 8.57 -1.85 3.02
N VAL A 174 8.14 -2.79 3.85
CA VAL A 174 8.88 -3.18 5.07
C VAL A 174 9.77 -4.40 4.76
N PRO A 175 11.11 -4.24 4.75
CA PRO A 175 12.02 -5.34 4.43
C PRO A 175 11.88 -6.52 5.39
N VAL A 176 11.59 -6.24 6.66
CA VAL A 176 11.43 -7.25 7.71
C VAL A 176 10.16 -8.06 7.52
N LEU A 177 9.02 -7.45 7.20
CA LEU A 177 7.80 -8.23 6.94
C LEU A 177 7.98 -9.09 5.69
N SER A 178 8.67 -8.60 4.66
CA SER A 178 9.05 -9.41 3.49
C SER A 178 9.97 -10.57 3.87
N PHE A 179 10.97 -10.34 4.73
CA PHE A 179 11.86 -11.38 5.24
C PHE A 179 11.11 -12.41 6.11
N PHE A 180 10.30 -11.97 7.07
CA PHE A 180 9.53 -12.86 7.93
C PHE A 180 8.48 -13.64 7.14
N TYR A 181 7.81 -13.01 6.17
CA TYR A 181 6.87 -13.70 5.29
C TYR A 181 7.57 -14.76 4.44
N SER A 182 8.68 -14.42 3.78
CA SER A 182 9.40 -15.34 2.89
C SER A 182 10.18 -16.43 3.64
N THR A 183 10.76 -16.10 4.79
CA THR A 183 11.73 -16.93 5.51
C THR A 183 11.12 -17.70 6.67
N LEU A 184 10.09 -17.16 7.33
CA LEU A 184 9.46 -17.82 8.48
C LEU A 184 8.05 -18.31 8.15
N TRP A 185 7.19 -17.48 7.58
CA TRP A 185 5.79 -17.84 7.35
C TRP A 185 5.62 -18.87 6.23
N ARG A 186 6.24 -18.63 5.07
CA ARG A 186 6.11 -19.49 3.88
C ARG A 186 6.62 -20.93 4.10
N PRO A 187 7.79 -21.16 4.76
CA PRO A 187 8.26 -22.53 5.01
C PRO A 187 7.46 -23.24 6.10
N ILE A 188 7.00 -22.52 7.13
CA ILE A 188 6.17 -23.10 8.19
C ILE A 188 4.83 -23.54 7.63
N PHE A 189 4.17 -22.69 6.83
CA PHE A 189 2.91 -23.06 6.17
C PHE A 189 3.10 -24.17 5.13
N GLY A 190 4.18 -24.14 4.35
CA GLY A 190 4.48 -25.21 3.40
C GLY A 190 4.72 -26.56 4.08
N LYS A 191 5.38 -26.56 5.25
CA LYS A 191 5.57 -27.78 6.06
C LYS A 191 4.28 -28.25 6.70
N SER A 192 3.47 -27.34 7.25
CA SER A 192 2.17 -27.68 7.84
C SER A 192 1.17 -28.19 6.79
N SER A 193 1.14 -27.59 5.59
CA SER A 193 0.28 -28.08 4.52
C SER A 193 0.71 -29.46 4.05
N SER A 194 2.03 -29.70 3.92
CA SER A 194 2.57 -31.01 3.52
C SER A 194 2.29 -32.10 4.55
N PHE A 195 2.39 -31.77 5.84
CA PHE A 195 2.03 -32.69 6.92
C PHE A 195 0.53 -33.01 6.91
N LEU A 196 -0.32 -32.01 6.69
CA LEU A 196 -1.77 -32.21 6.63
C LEU A 196 -2.17 -33.04 5.40
N THR A 197 -1.58 -32.77 4.23
CA THR A 197 -1.83 -33.59 3.03
C THR A 197 -1.32 -35.01 3.19
N ASN A 198 -0.14 -35.22 3.79
CA ASN A 198 0.36 -36.57 4.04
C ASN A 198 -0.49 -37.31 5.06
N ALA A 199 -0.91 -36.67 6.14
CA ALA A 199 -1.82 -37.26 7.13
C ALA A 199 -3.19 -37.62 6.52
N VAL A 200 -3.68 -36.81 5.57
CA VAL A 200 -4.90 -37.12 4.82
C VAL A 200 -4.66 -38.29 3.86
N CYS A 201 -3.57 -38.30 3.10
CA CYS A 201 -3.22 -39.42 2.22
C CYS A 201 -3.06 -40.74 3.01
N ASP A 202 -2.31 -40.73 4.12
CA ASP A 202 -2.13 -41.89 5.00
C ASP A 202 -3.45 -42.36 5.62
N TYR A 203 -4.34 -41.42 5.97
CA TYR A 203 -5.68 -41.75 6.45
C TYR A 203 -6.53 -42.45 5.39
N PHE A 204 -6.42 -42.04 4.12
CA PHE A 204 -7.15 -42.66 3.00
C PHE A 204 -6.51 -43.99 2.55
N GLU A 205 -5.17 -44.10 2.51
CA GLU A 205 -4.47 -45.35 2.21
C GLU A 205 -4.66 -46.39 3.33
N GLY A 206 -4.58 -45.98 4.60
CA GLY A 206 -4.86 -46.83 5.76
C GLY A 206 -6.31 -47.29 5.88
N ARG A 207 -7.22 -46.66 5.12
CA ARG A 207 -8.62 -47.09 4.97
C ARG A 207 -8.82 -47.97 3.72
N SER A 208 -8.02 -47.76 2.67
CA SER A 208 -8.01 -48.58 1.46
C SER A 208 -7.44 -49.98 1.75
N GLY A 209 -6.37 -50.10 2.54
CA GLY A 209 -5.78 -51.39 2.91
C GLY A 209 -6.62 -52.21 3.90
N ARG A 210 -7.58 -51.59 4.60
CA ARG A 210 -8.47 -52.28 5.54
C ARG A 210 -9.71 -52.90 4.88
N CYS A 211 -9.88 -52.71 3.57
CA CYS A 211 -10.98 -53.28 2.79
C CYS A 211 -10.63 -54.58 2.05
N GLU A 212 -9.35 -54.99 2.01
CA GLU A 212 -8.94 -56.25 1.37
C GLU A 212 -8.78 -57.41 2.36
N ASP A 213 -8.60 -57.15 3.67
CA ASP A 213 -8.38 -58.20 4.69
C ASP A 213 -9.66 -58.88 5.22
N GLU A 214 -10.86 -58.46 4.81
CA GLU A 214 -12.14 -59.10 5.21
C GLU A 214 -12.72 -60.05 4.15
N ARG A 215 -11.92 -60.54 3.19
CA ARG A 215 -12.42 -61.48 2.16
C ARG A 215 -11.66 -62.78 1.91
N GLU A 216 -10.61 -63.10 2.66
CA GLU A 216 -9.96 -64.41 2.54
C GLU A 216 -9.84 -65.12 3.89
N GLY A 217 -11.01 -65.47 4.43
CA GLY A 217 -11.15 -66.30 5.61
C GLY A 217 -11.63 -67.73 5.31
N THR A 218 -11.32 -68.36 4.17
CA THR A 218 -11.40 -69.83 4.05
C THR A 218 -10.70 -70.38 2.81
N SER A 219 -9.54 -71.04 2.97
CA SER A 219 -9.31 -72.43 2.56
C SER A 219 -7.81 -72.76 2.42
N ARG A 220 -7.36 -73.68 3.28
CA ARG A 220 -6.37 -74.74 3.05
C ARG A 220 -5.20 -74.48 2.08
N GLY A 221 -4.00 -74.64 2.65
CA GLY A 221 -3.23 -75.85 2.39
C GLY A 221 -1.90 -75.69 1.64
N ALA A 222 -0.87 -76.24 2.30
CA ALA A 222 0.34 -76.84 1.75
C ALA A 222 1.41 -75.93 1.12
N ASP A 223 2.59 -75.99 1.76
CA ASP A 223 3.93 -76.18 1.20
C ASP A 223 4.30 -75.43 -0.09
N PHE A 224 5.34 -74.58 -0.05
CA PHE A 224 6.63 -74.87 -0.70
C PHE A 224 7.67 -73.75 -0.51
N PHE A 225 8.93 -74.18 -0.56
CA PHE A 225 10.21 -73.47 -0.49
C PHE A 225 10.35 -72.10 -1.18
N GLY A 226 11.21 -71.25 -0.60
CA GLY A 226 12.45 -70.86 -1.29
C GLY A 226 12.74 -69.36 -1.48
N GLY A 227 13.96 -68.96 -1.09
CA GLY A 227 14.67 -67.77 -1.60
C GLY A 227 14.47 -66.49 -0.76
N GLY A 228 15.47 -65.78 -0.28
CA GLY A 228 16.86 -65.65 -0.74
C GLY A 228 17.09 -64.23 -1.29
N GLY A 229 17.91 -63.45 -0.59
CA GLY A 229 18.36 -62.10 -0.95
C GLY A 229 18.22 -61.17 0.26
N GLY A 230 19.27 -60.71 0.97
CA GLY A 230 20.51 -60.10 0.42
C GLY A 230 20.07 -58.83 -0.31
N TRP A 231 20.46 -57.61 0.02
CA TRP A 231 21.76 -56.94 0.01
C TRP A 231 21.60 -55.71 0.95
N GLY A 232 22.55 -55.23 1.76
CA GLY A 232 24.00 -55.23 1.61
C GLY A 232 24.47 -53.80 1.31
N GLY A 233 25.04 -53.11 2.32
CA GLY A 233 26.01 -52.00 2.18
C GLY A 233 25.46 -50.65 1.72
N ASP A 234 26.12 -49.52 1.93
CA ASP A 234 27.42 -49.27 2.54
C ASP A 234 27.57 -47.76 2.79
N GLU A 235 28.58 -47.46 3.60
CA GLU A 235 29.11 -46.19 4.05
C GLU A 235 29.64 -45.28 2.91
N GLY A 236 29.90 -44.02 3.28
CA GLY A 236 30.74 -43.07 2.53
C GLY A 236 30.28 -41.63 2.80
N GLY A 237 31.01 -40.74 3.47
CA GLY A 237 32.47 -40.59 3.58
C GLY A 237 32.93 -39.45 2.66
N GLY A 238 33.62 -38.44 3.22
CA GLY A 238 34.42 -37.43 2.48
C GLY A 238 33.86 -36.00 2.54
N GLU A 239 34.39 -35.13 3.40
CA GLU A 239 35.50 -34.18 3.14
C GLU A 239 35.08 -32.98 2.25
N ALA A 240 34.96 -31.78 2.83
CA ALA A 240 36.05 -30.82 3.09
C ALA A 240 36.62 -30.18 1.83
N LEU A 241 36.19 -28.95 1.52
CA LEU A 241 37.01 -28.01 0.77
C LEU A 241 36.92 -26.60 1.39
N ARG A 242 38.09 -26.16 1.85
CA ARG A 242 38.41 -24.81 2.35
C ARG A 242 38.68 -23.85 1.19
N GLY A 243 38.28 -22.59 1.42
CA GLY A 243 39.05 -21.39 1.08
C GLY A 243 38.58 -20.56 -0.14
N PRO A 244 39.01 -19.29 -0.29
CA PRO A 244 39.93 -18.54 0.56
C PRO A 244 39.35 -17.24 1.16
N VAL A 245 40.05 -16.78 2.20
CA VAL A 245 39.93 -15.50 2.89
C VAL A 245 40.70 -14.43 2.10
N GLY A 246 40.08 -13.26 1.90
CA GLY A 246 40.71 -12.05 1.33
C GLY A 246 40.47 -10.83 2.23
N PRO A 247 41.29 -9.77 2.11
CA PRO A 247 41.86 -9.10 3.28
C PRO A 247 41.03 -7.97 3.87
N LYS A 248 41.18 -7.80 5.18
CA LYS A 248 40.85 -6.59 5.94
C LYS A 248 41.84 -5.48 5.56
N VAL A 249 41.33 -4.36 5.05
CA VAL A 249 42.08 -3.11 5.00
C VAL A 249 41.57 -2.21 6.12
N SER A 250 42.47 -1.99 7.08
CA SER A 250 42.36 -1.02 8.16
C SER A 250 43.26 0.15 7.78
N SER A 251 42.76 1.38 7.82
CA SER A 251 43.59 2.57 7.92
C SER A 251 42.86 3.61 8.76
N LYS A 252 43.51 3.95 9.86
CA LYS A 252 43.21 5.07 10.77
C LYS A 252 43.77 6.38 10.19
N GLU A 253 43.30 7.47 10.78
CA GLU A 253 43.98 8.77 11.02
C GLU A 253 44.00 9.84 9.91
N ALA A 254 43.28 10.94 10.18
CA ALA A 254 43.75 12.34 10.42
C ALA A 254 42.47 13.22 10.53
N LEU A 255 42.12 13.95 11.60
CA LEU A 255 42.73 15.04 12.39
C LEU A 255 42.75 16.42 11.69
N ALA A 256 42.12 17.41 12.36
CA ALA A 256 42.12 18.88 12.16
C ALA A 256 41.43 19.42 10.87
N GLU A 257 40.61 20.49 10.86
CA GLU A 257 40.39 21.65 11.75
C GLU A 257 38.91 21.83 12.13
#